data_AF-A0A7Y2TBH1-F1
#
_entry.id   AF-A0A7Y2TBH1-F1
#
_cell.length_a   1.000
_cell.length_b   1.000
_cell.length_c   1.000
_cell.angle_alpha   90.00
_cell.angle_beta   90.00
_cell.angle_gamma   90.00
#
_symmetry.space_group_name_H-M   'P 1'
#
loop_
_entity.id
_entity.type
_entity.pdbx_description
1 polymer ?
#
loop_
_entity_poly.entity_id
_entity_poly.type
_entity_poly.pdbx_seq_one_letter_code
_entity_poly.pdbx_strand_id
1 'polypeptide(L)'
;KTYLPGFRYTGLNDPSIFFDDNHKRMIQNYRNGFMRLAVHYRSEGNNAAVIKTLDDMNKKLPYEILGIDNGLLFEISNLYFASGAKEKYKEIVVQVERQALEDLERNPSDVSSYYNPYRILIDTYESLNEYDKLLGIWEKLEVMFPNDPTVKTNIQRYRQMLTQPDTLSPQ
;
A
#
# COMPACT_ATOMS: atom_id res chain seq x y z
N LYS A 1 13.41 -41.23 0.19
CA LYS A 1 13.12 -39.77 0.31
C LYS A 1 12.05 -39.59 1.37
N THR A 2 12.32 -38.86 2.44
CA THR A 2 11.33 -38.53 3.48
C THR A 2 10.35 -37.50 2.91
N TYR A 3 9.05 -37.71 3.09
CA TYR A 3 8.02 -36.77 2.64
C TYR A 3 8.13 -35.45 3.41
N LEU A 4 8.11 -34.34 2.70
CA LEU A 4 8.05 -33.00 3.28
C LEU A 4 6.67 -32.42 2.95
N PRO A 5 5.75 -32.32 3.93
CA PRO A 5 4.44 -31.71 3.72
C PRO A 5 4.59 -30.21 3.46
N GLY A 6 3.78 -29.67 2.55
CA GLY A 6 3.70 -28.24 2.27
C GLY A 6 3.43 -27.91 0.81
N PHE A 7 2.97 -26.69 0.56
CA PHE A 7 2.81 -26.16 -0.79
C PHE A 7 4.16 -25.89 -1.45
N ARG A 8 4.32 -26.32 -2.70
CA ARG A 8 5.49 -26.05 -3.52
C ARG A 8 5.25 -24.84 -4.42
N TYR A 9 6.12 -23.84 -4.30
CA TYR A 9 6.12 -22.63 -5.13
C TYR A 9 7.32 -22.71 -6.08
N THR A 10 7.23 -23.55 -7.11
CA THR A 10 8.35 -23.82 -8.02
C THR A 10 8.38 -22.81 -9.16
N GLY A 11 9.53 -22.15 -9.38
CA GLY A 11 9.75 -21.25 -10.51
C GLY A 11 9.11 -19.86 -10.41
N LEU A 12 8.24 -19.62 -9.43
CA LEU A 12 7.52 -18.34 -9.29
C LEU A 12 8.42 -17.15 -8.88
N ASN A 13 9.66 -17.42 -8.50
CA ASN A 13 10.67 -16.42 -8.19
C ASN A 13 11.80 -16.36 -9.22
N ASP A 14 11.64 -17.04 -10.37
CA ASP A 14 12.61 -17.04 -11.46
C ASP A 14 12.21 -15.98 -12.50
N PRO A 15 13.00 -14.91 -12.69
CA PRO A 15 12.68 -13.85 -13.65
C PRO A 15 12.82 -14.27 -15.11
N SER A 16 13.43 -15.43 -15.40
CA SER A 16 13.55 -15.95 -16.77
C SER A 16 12.27 -16.63 -17.27
N ILE A 17 11.30 -16.89 -16.40
CA ILE A 17 10.05 -17.55 -16.73
C ILE A 17 9.00 -16.49 -17.12
N PHE A 18 8.36 -16.69 -18.27
CA PHE A 18 7.23 -15.87 -18.69
C PHE A 18 5.93 -16.31 -17.98
N PHE A 19 5.21 -15.34 -17.41
CA PHE A 19 3.92 -15.56 -16.75
C PHE A 19 2.79 -14.85 -17.49
N ASP A 20 1.87 -15.64 -18.05
CA ASP A 20 0.63 -15.13 -18.63
C ASP A 20 -0.41 -14.74 -17.57
N ASP A 21 -1.57 -14.24 -18.01
CA ASP A 21 -2.62 -13.77 -17.12
C ASP A 21 -3.26 -14.88 -16.26
N ASN A 22 -3.27 -16.13 -16.73
CA ASN A 22 -3.77 -17.25 -15.93
C ASN A 22 -2.82 -17.56 -14.77
N HIS A 23 -1.51 -17.51 -15.02
CA HIS A 23 -0.51 -17.63 -13.97
C HIS A 23 -0.66 -16.50 -12.95
N LYS A 24 -0.82 -15.25 -13.40
CA LYS A 24 -1.02 -14.08 -12.51
C LYS A 24 -2.26 -14.22 -11.63
N ARG A 25 -3.39 -14.68 -12.18
CA ARG A 25 -4.62 -14.94 -11.41
C ARG A 25 -4.40 -16.02 -10.34
N MET A 26 -3.69 -17.10 -10.67
CA MET A 26 -3.35 -18.14 -9.71
C MET A 26 -2.44 -17.61 -8.59
N ILE A 27 -1.43 -16.82 -8.94
CA ILE A 27 -0.52 -16.17 -7.98
C ILE A 27 -1.30 -15.29 -7.00
N GLN A 28 -2.30 -14.56 -7.50
CA GLN A 28 -3.16 -13.73 -6.66
C GLN A 28 -3.92 -14.56 -5.61
N ASN A 29 -4.43 -15.74 -5.99
CA ASN A 29 -5.08 -16.65 -5.05
C ASN A 29 -4.12 -17.13 -3.94
N TYR A 30 -2.83 -17.36 -4.27
CA TYR A 30 -1.83 -17.71 -3.27
C TYR A 30 -1.52 -16.54 -2.33
N ARG A 31 -1.35 -15.32 -2.85
CA ARG A 31 -1.17 -14.11 -2.04
C ARG A 31 -2.32 -13.90 -1.06
N ASN A 32 -3.56 -14.13 -1.49
CA ASN A 32 -4.74 -14.05 -0.61
C ASN A 32 -4.65 -14.98 0.61
N GLY A 33 -4.03 -16.15 0.47
CA GLY A 33 -3.78 -17.07 1.59
C GLY A 33 -2.81 -16.47 2.62
N PHE A 34 -1.69 -15.91 2.15
CA PHE A 34 -0.74 -15.20 3.02
C PHE A 34 -1.36 -13.97 3.67
N MET A 35 -2.14 -13.18 2.92
CA MET A 35 -2.82 -11.99 3.45
C MET A 35 -3.80 -12.35 4.57
N ARG A 36 -4.60 -13.40 4.41
CA ARG A 36 -5.51 -13.88 5.48
C ARG A 36 -4.74 -14.30 6.72
N LEU A 37 -3.60 -14.98 6.56
CA LEU A 37 -2.76 -15.39 7.68
C LEU A 37 -2.11 -14.17 8.38
N ALA A 38 -1.64 -13.19 7.61
CA ALA A 38 -1.09 -11.95 8.15
C ALA A 38 -2.16 -11.16 8.93
N VAL A 39 -3.37 -11.04 8.38
CA VAL A 39 -4.50 -10.38 9.08
C VAL A 39 -4.89 -11.14 10.35
N HIS A 40 -4.87 -12.48 10.33
CA HIS A 40 -5.10 -13.29 11.52
C HIS A 40 -4.06 -13.01 12.61
N TYR A 41 -2.76 -13.04 12.29
CA TYR A 41 -1.72 -12.72 13.27
C TYR A 41 -1.80 -11.28 13.79
N ARG A 42 -2.20 -10.34 12.93
CA ARG A 42 -2.46 -8.95 13.36
C ARG A 42 -3.60 -8.89 14.38
N SER A 43 -4.67 -9.66 14.18
CA SER A 43 -5.79 -9.73 15.13
C SER A 43 -5.40 -10.29 16.51
N GLU A 44 -4.32 -11.07 16.57
CA GLU A 44 -3.71 -11.57 17.80
C GLU A 44 -2.64 -10.63 18.39
N GLY A 45 -2.36 -9.50 17.73
CA GLY A 45 -1.29 -8.57 18.12
C GLY A 45 0.13 -9.08 17.81
N ASN A 46 0.27 -10.16 17.03
CA ASN A 46 1.56 -10.78 16.73
C ASN A 46 2.24 -10.13 15.52
N ASN A 47 2.75 -8.91 15.71
CA ASN A 47 3.40 -8.12 14.65
C ASN A 47 4.59 -8.84 14.00
N ALA A 48 5.38 -9.60 14.77
CA ALA A 48 6.50 -10.36 14.22
C ALA A 48 6.03 -11.43 13.21
N ALA A 49 4.92 -12.10 13.51
CA ALA A 49 4.35 -13.10 12.60
C ALA A 49 3.70 -12.46 11.36
N VAL A 50 3.12 -11.27 11.48
CA VAL A 50 2.65 -10.48 10.32
C VAL A 50 3.82 -10.23 9.36
N ILE A 51 4.90 -9.61 9.86
CA ILE A 51 6.07 -9.24 9.05
C ILE A 51 6.65 -10.49 8.39
N LYS A 52 6.88 -11.56 9.17
CA LYS A 52 7.41 -12.82 8.64
C LYS A 52 6.52 -13.42 7.54
N THR A 53 5.20 -13.36 7.71
CA THR A 53 4.25 -13.90 6.72
C THR A 53 4.31 -13.12 5.41
N LEU A 54 4.38 -11.80 5.48
CA LEU A 54 4.49 -10.94 4.30
C LEU A 54 5.86 -11.08 3.62
N ASP A 55 6.94 -11.23 4.40
CA ASP A 55 8.28 -11.49 3.88
C ASP A 55 8.35 -12.84 3.17
N ASP A 56 7.79 -13.89 3.77
CA ASP A 56 7.71 -15.21 3.17
C ASP A 56 6.85 -15.20 1.88
N MET A 57 5.79 -14.40 1.86
CA MET A 57 4.98 -14.18 0.67
C MET A 57 5.82 -13.54 -0.43
N ASN A 58 6.51 -12.43 -0.17
CA ASN A 58 7.28 -11.73 -1.20
C ASN A 58 8.47 -12.57 -1.69
N LYS A 59 9.13 -13.31 -0.80
CA LYS A 59 10.21 -14.23 -1.18
C LYS A 59 9.75 -15.32 -2.16
N LYS A 60 8.52 -15.82 -1.99
CA LYS A 60 7.97 -16.91 -2.81
C LYS A 60 7.23 -16.41 -4.05
N LEU A 61 6.61 -15.23 -3.96
CA LEU A 61 5.74 -14.63 -4.96
C LEU A 61 6.13 -13.16 -5.21
N PRO A 62 7.40 -12.88 -5.58
CA PRO A 62 7.93 -11.52 -5.66
C PRO A 62 7.11 -10.66 -6.61
N TYR A 63 6.59 -9.54 -6.10
CA TYR A 63 5.73 -8.67 -6.90
C TYR A 63 6.50 -7.95 -8.02
N GLU A 64 7.81 -7.81 -7.88
CA GLU A 64 8.71 -7.23 -8.87
C GLU A 64 8.85 -8.13 -10.11
N ILE A 65 8.68 -9.45 -9.95
CA ILE A 65 8.75 -10.42 -11.04
C ILE A 65 7.36 -10.75 -11.58
N LEU A 66 6.41 -10.99 -10.68
CA LEU A 66 5.08 -11.52 -11.03
C LEU A 66 4.04 -10.42 -11.31
N GLY A 67 4.36 -9.18 -11.00
CA GLY A 67 3.41 -8.07 -10.93
C GLY A 67 2.45 -8.21 -9.75
N ILE A 68 1.77 -7.12 -9.43
CA ILE A 68 0.75 -7.05 -8.37
C ILE A 68 -0.21 -5.90 -8.65
N ASP A 69 -1.46 -6.05 -8.24
CA ASP A 69 -2.43 -4.96 -8.23
C ASP A 69 -2.03 -3.90 -7.20
N ASN A 70 -2.19 -2.61 -7.56
CA ASN A 70 -1.74 -1.51 -6.72
C ASN A 70 -2.47 -1.46 -5.38
N GLY A 71 -3.77 -1.77 -5.37
CA GLY A 71 -4.58 -1.80 -4.15
C GLY A 71 -4.08 -2.86 -3.16
N LEU A 72 -3.74 -4.04 -3.66
CA LEU A 72 -3.13 -5.07 -2.82
C LEU A 72 -1.73 -4.69 -2.34
N LEU A 73 -0.91 -4.07 -3.18
CA LEU A 73 0.42 -3.60 -2.79
C LEU A 73 0.32 -2.53 -1.69
N PHE A 74 -0.67 -1.64 -1.80
CA PHE A 74 -1.03 -0.68 -0.76
C PHE A 74 -1.45 -1.36 0.55
N GLU A 75 -2.32 -2.38 0.52
CA GLU A 75 -2.68 -3.16 1.72
C GLU A 75 -1.46 -3.81 2.39
N ILE A 76 -0.58 -4.44 1.59
CA ILE A 76 0.65 -5.07 2.08
C ILE A 76 1.54 -4.05 2.77
N SER A 77 1.73 -2.88 2.14
CA SER A 77 2.54 -1.81 2.71
C SER A 77 1.97 -1.35 4.06
N ASN A 78 0.66 -1.13 4.15
CA ASN A 78 0.00 -0.70 5.39
C ASN A 78 0.06 -1.74 6.50
N LEU A 79 0.06 -3.04 6.18
CA LEU A 79 0.30 -4.09 7.17
C LEU A 79 1.73 -4.03 7.71
N TYR A 80 2.74 -3.79 6.86
CA TYR A 80 4.11 -3.57 7.34
C TYR A 80 4.20 -2.34 8.25
N PHE A 81 3.60 -1.22 7.85
CA PHE A 81 3.58 0.00 8.66
C PHE A 81 2.91 -0.23 10.02
N ALA A 82 1.71 -0.81 10.03
CA ALA A 82 0.94 -1.09 11.24
C ALA A 82 1.63 -2.09 12.18
N SER A 83 2.48 -2.98 11.65
CA SER A 83 3.27 -3.93 12.43
C SER A 83 4.66 -3.40 12.82
N GLY A 84 4.98 -2.14 12.51
CA GLY A 84 6.22 -1.47 12.92
C GLY A 84 7.39 -1.63 11.95
N ALA A 85 7.22 -2.32 10.82
CA ALA A 85 8.22 -2.47 9.77
C ALA A 85 8.23 -1.26 8.82
N LYS A 86 8.51 -0.07 9.36
CA LYS A 86 8.42 1.22 8.63
C LYS A 86 9.34 1.31 7.41
N GLU A 87 10.52 0.68 7.44
CA GLU A 87 11.43 0.71 6.29
C GLU A 87 10.88 -0.11 5.10
N LYS A 88 10.30 -1.28 5.36
CA LYS A 88 9.61 -2.06 4.31
C LYS A 88 8.40 -1.33 3.74
N TYR A 89 7.67 -0.61 4.59
CA TYR A 89 6.61 0.28 4.13
C TYR A 89 7.16 1.31 3.15
N LYS A 90 8.19 2.08 3.53
CA LYS A 90 8.82 3.11 2.70
C LYS A 90 9.32 2.57 1.35
N GLU A 91 9.95 1.40 1.35
CA GLU A 91 10.42 0.74 0.12
C GLU A 91 9.28 0.48 -0.85
N ILE A 92 8.15 -0.03 -0.35
CA ILE A 92 7.01 -0.43 -1.17
C ILE A 92 6.18 0.78 -1.62
N VAL A 93 5.97 1.77 -0.75
CA VAL A 93 5.06 2.88 -1.07
C VAL A 93 5.55 3.80 -2.16
N VAL A 94 6.84 3.81 -2.50
CA VAL A 94 7.34 4.51 -3.70
C VAL A 94 6.66 3.99 -4.97
N GLN A 95 6.49 2.68 -5.09
CA GLN A 95 5.76 2.09 -6.22
C GLN A 95 4.26 2.37 -6.14
N VAL A 96 3.69 2.32 -4.93
CA VAL A 96 2.26 2.58 -4.70
C VAL A 96 1.88 4.00 -5.05
N GLU A 97 2.66 4.98 -4.59
CA GLU A 97 2.52 6.41 -4.88
C GLU A 97 2.58 6.64 -6.39
N ARG A 98 3.63 6.14 -7.05
CA ARG A 98 3.79 6.30 -8.50
C ARG A 98 2.56 5.78 -9.26
N GLN A 99 2.11 4.57 -8.95
CA GLN A 99 0.98 3.98 -9.66
C GLN A 99 -0.34 4.70 -9.37
N ALA A 100 -0.55 5.17 -8.13
CA ALA A 100 -1.73 5.95 -7.77
C ALA A 100 -1.74 7.33 -8.45
N LEU A 101 -0.58 7.97 -8.61
CA LEU A 101 -0.45 9.21 -9.39
C LEU A 101 -0.76 8.98 -10.88
N GLU A 102 -0.25 7.90 -11.47
CA GLU A 102 -0.58 7.53 -12.86
C GLU A 102 -2.08 7.25 -13.04
N ASP A 103 -2.70 6.56 -12.09
CA ASP A 103 -4.14 6.29 -12.11
C ASP A 103 -4.96 7.58 -11.97
N LEU A 104 -4.51 8.50 -11.11
CA LEU A 104 -5.11 9.83 -10.93
C LEU A 104 -5.02 10.67 -12.20
N GLU A 105 -3.89 10.67 -12.90
CA GLU A 105 -3.72 11.37 -14.17
C GLU A 105 -4.62 10.78 -15.26
N ARG A 106 -4.72 9.44 -15.31
CA ARG A 106 -5.54 8.74 -16.30
C ARG A 106 -7.04 8.96 -16.07
N ASN A 107 -7.48 8.99 -14.82
CA ASN A 107 -8.88 9.15 -14.46
C ASN A 107 -9.06 10.01 -13.19
N PRO A 108 -8.97 11.35 -13.29
CA PRO A 108 -9.01 12.24 -12.13
C PRO A 108 -10.37 12.28 -11.43
N SER A 109 -11.42 11.76 -12.04
CA SER A 109 -12.76 11.65 -11.43
C SER A 109 -12.99 10.34 -10.69
N ASP A 110 -12.01 9.43 -10.64
CA ASP A 110 -12.13 8.23 -9.81
C ASP A 110 -11.94 8.57 -8.34
N VAL A 111 -13.07 8.79 -7.67
CA VAL A 111 -13.16 9.04 -6.22
C VAL A 111 -13.97 7.97 -5.49
N SER A 112 -14.52 6.99 -6.22
CA SER A 112 -15.50 6.03 -5.72
C SER A 112 -15.04 4.58 -5.79
N SER A 113 -14.01 4.27 -6.60
CA SER A 113 -13.40 2.94 -6.58
C SER A 113 -12.89 2.58 -5.19
N TYR A 114 -12.91 1.28 -4.87
CA TYR A 114 -12.47 0.76 -3.57
C TYR A 114 -11.03 1.21 -3.24
N TYR A 115 -10.15 1.15 -4.23
CA TYR A 115 -8.78 1.65 -4.20
C TYR A 115 -8.61 2.91 -5.05
N ASN A 116 -9.52 3.88 -4.91
CA ASN A 116 -9.37 5.13 -5.65
C ASN A 116 -8.04 5.83 -5.31
N PRO A 117 -7.41 6.50 -6.29
CA PRO A 117 -6.07 7.05 -6.14
C PRO A 117 -5.98 8.13 -5.07
N TYR A 118 -7.04 8.93 -4.86
CA TYR A 118 -7.05 9.96 -3.82
C TYR A 118 -6.88 9.35 -2.42
N ARG A 119 -7.61 8.28 -2.12
CA ARG A 119 -7.50 7.58 -0.84
C ARG A 119 -6.08 7.03 -0.63
N ILE A 120 -5.53 6.36 -1.63
CA ILE A 120 -4.17 5.79 -1.54
C ILE A 120 -3.16 6.89 -1.24
N LEU A 121 -3.22 8.00 -1.98
CA LEU A 121 -2.28 9.12 -1.82
C LEU A 121 -2.47 9.85 -0.49
N ILE A 122 -3.71 10.05 -0.03
CA ILE A 122 -3.99 10.65 1.28
C ILE A 122 -3.38 9.80 2.40
N ASP A 123 -3.70 8.50 2.43
CA ASP A 123 -3.22 7.59 3.48
C ASP A 123 -1.68 7.47 3.45
N THR A 124 -1.09 7.48 2.25
CA THR A 124 0.36 7.40 2.05
C THR A 124 1.07 8.66 2.54
N TYR A 125 0.63 9.84 2.11
CA TYR A 125 1.27 11.10 2.50
C TYR A 125 1.03 11.44 3.98
N GLU A 126 -0.12 11.07 4.56
CA GLU A 126 -0.33 11.19 6.01
C GLU A 126 0.63 10.28 6.79
N SER A 127 0.81 9.03 6.35
CA SER A 127 1.72 8.07 7.01
C SER A 127 3.20 8.47 6.90
N LEU A 128 3.59 9.14 5.81
CA LEU A 128 4.94 9.67 5.59
C LEU A 128 5.16 11.07 6.17
N ASN A 129 4.10 11.73 6.67
CA ASN A 129 4.10 13.14 7.07
C ASN A 129 4.49 14.11 5.93
N GLU A 130 4.20 13.76 4.67
CA GLU A 130 4.41 14.60 3.49
C GLU A 130 3.22 15.58 3.32
N TYR A 131 3.09 16.51 4.28
CA TYR A 131 1.90 17.37 4.39
C TYR A 131 1.72 18.34 3.23
N ASP A 132 2.79 18.71 2.52
CA ASP A 132 2.77 19.51 1.30
C ASP A 132 2.07 18.75 0.16
N LYS A 133 2.47 17.50 -0.08
CA LYS A 133 1.83 16.64 -1.07
C LYS A 133 0.40 16.29 -0.67
N LEU A 134 0.17 16.00 0.62
CA LEU A 134 -1.16 15.72 1.17
C LEU A 134 -2.13 16.87 0.92
N LEU A 135 -1.71 18.12 1.19
CA LEU A 135 -2.48 19.31 0.88
C LEU A 135 -2.83 19.38 -0.61
N GLY A 136 -1.85 19.11 -1.49
CA GLY A 136 -2.07 19.09 -2.94
C GLY A 136 -3.15 18.10 -3.39
N ILE A 137 -3.28 16.94 -2.72
CA ILE A 137 -4.35 15.97 -3.00
C ILE A 137 -5.72 16.50 -2.56
N TRP A 138 -5.79 17.13 -1.38
CA TRP A 138 -7.04 17.74 -0.90
C TRP A 138 -7.49 18.92 -1.78
N GLU A 139 -6.56 19.74 -2.26
CA GLU A 139 -6.85 20.84 -3.19
C GLU A 139 -7.39 20.33 -4.53
N LYS A 140 -6.89 19.19 -5.04
CA LYS A 140 -7.48 18.52 -6.21
C LYS A 140 -8.92 18.06 -5.94
N LEU A 141 -9.22 17.54 -4.74
CA LEU A 141 -10.59 17.18 -4.36
C LEU A 141 -11.51 18.40 -4.25
N GLU A 142 -11.00 19.56 -3.82
CA GLU A 142 -11.78 20.80 -3.74
C GLU A 142 -12.31 21.26 -5.10
N VAL A 143 -11.56 21.04 -6.19
CA VAL A 143 -12.03 21.36 -7.54
C VAL A 143 -13.32 20.61 -7.89
N MET A 144 -13.45 19.36 -7.45
CA MET A 144 -14.64 18.53 -7.69
C MET A 144 -15.74 18.74 -6.64
N PHE A 145 -15.35 19.01 -5.40
CA PHE A 145 -16.25 19.13 -4.25
C PHE A 145 -16.04 20.45 -3.48
N PRO A 146 -16.25 21.61 -4.12
CA PRO A 146 -15.88 22.92 -3.57
C PRO A 146 -16.69 23.34 -2.34
N ASN A 147 -17.75 22.61 -1.99
CA ASN A 147 -18.59 22.86 -0.83
C ASN A 147 -18.58 21.72 0.19
N ASP A 148 -17.74 20.71 -0.01
CA ASP A 148 -17.62 19.60 0.94
C ASP A 148 -16.91 20.05 2.23
N PRO A 149 -17.56 19.92 3.41
CA PRO A 149 -16.97 20.35 4.68
C PRO A 149 -15.70 19.58 5.06
N THR A 150 -15.60 18.29 4.69
CA THR A 150 -14.46 17.43 4.98
C THR A 150 -13.24 17.91 4.19
N VAL A 151 -13.43 18.20 2.90
CA VAL A 151 -12.37 18.73 2.03
C VAL A 151 -11.86 20.07 2.57
N LYS A 152 -12.75 21.03 2.84
CA LYS A 152 -12.37 22.35 3.39
C LYS A 152 -11.63 22.25 4.72
N THR A 153 -12.11 21.39 5.62
CA THR A 153 -11.49 21.20 6.94
C THR A 153 -10.08 20.64 6.81
N ASN A 154 -9.87 19.63 5.95
CA ASN A 154 -8.54 19.06 5.74
C ASN A 154 -7.57 20.03 5.07
N ILE A 155 -8.01 20.80 4.07
CA ILE A 155 -7.19 21.86 3.46
C ILE A 155 -6.74 22.87 4.52
N GLN A 156 -7.67 23.35 5.36
CA GLN A 156 -7.32 24.28 6.43
C GLN A 156 -6.34 23.66 7.43
N ARG A 157 -6.58 22.42 7.85
CA ARG A 157 -5.70 21.68 8.77
C ARG A 157 -4.27 21.61 8.24
N TYR A 158 -4.08 21.14 7.01
CA TYR A 158 -2.73 20.94 6.46
C TYR A 158 -2.04 22.25 6.07
N ARG A 159 -2.79 23.28 5.64
CA ARG A 159 -2.23 24.64 5.50
C ARG A 159 -1.70 25.17 6.83
N GLN A 160 -2.43 24.98 7.93
CA GLN A 160 -1.97 25.41 9.25
C GLN A 160 -0.69 24.68 9.68
N MET A 161 -0.62 23.37 9.46
CA MET A 161 0.57 22.55 9.77
C MET A 161 1.81 23.01 8.99
N LEU A 162 1.65 23.41 7.72
CA LEU A 162 2.76 23.93 6.91
C LEU A 162 3.21 25.35 7.31
N THR A 163 2.33 26.14 7.94
CA THR A 163 2.64 27.52 8.37
C THR A 163 3.20 27.62 9.79
N GLN A 164 3.08 26.56 10.60
CA GLN A 164 3.66 26.51 11.93
C GLN A 164 5.06 25.87 11.83
N PRO A 165 6.15 26.63 12.03
CA PRO A 165 7.49 26.04 12.07
C PRO A 165 7.57 25.02 13.21
N ASP A 166 8.18 23.85 12.94
CA ASP A 166 8.38 22.73 13.87
C ASP A 166 8.79 23.20 15.27
N THR A 167 7.83 23.25 16.20
CA THR A 167 8.13 23.41 17.63
C THR A 167 8.05 22.10 18.39
N LEU A 168 7.91 20.96 17.68
CA LEU A 168 7.77 19.65 18.31
C LEU A 168 8.58 18.58 17.58
N SER A 169 9.91 18.64 17.72
CA SER A 169 10.72 17.42 17.69
C SER A 169 10.58 16.72 19.05
N PRO A 170 10.02 15.50 19.13
CA PRO A 170 10.18 14.68 20.32
C PRO A 170 11.63 14.16 20.38
N GLN A 171 12.27 14.35 21.54
CA GLN A 171 13.54 13.71 21.92
C GLN A 171 13.44 12.20 21.92
#